data_AF-A0A821MAT9-F1
#
_entry.id   AF-A0A821MAT9-F1
#
_cell.length_a   1.000
_cell.length_b   1.000
_cell.length_c   1.000
_cell.angle_alpha   90.00
_cell.angle_beta   90.00
_cell.angle_gamma   90.00
#
_symmetry.space_group_name_H-M   'P 1'
#
loop_
_entity.id
_entity.type
_entity.pdbx_description
1 polymer ?
#
loop_
_entity_poly.entity_id
_entity_poly.type
_entity_poly.pdbx_seq_one_letter_code
_entity_poly.pdbx_strand_id
1 'polypeptide(L)'
;MGCSIEEYEDYIFCYIGETLGLHGVGFLIKKYFKNNIVNFTGISERVAFIKLKFKNLSITLIQVYAPTESAAEEEIHKFYEDLR
;
A
#
# COMPACT_ATOMS: atom_id res chain seq x y z
N MET A 1 8.06 11.64 4.26
CA MET A 1 7.88 10.78 3.08
C MET A 1 8.53 9.45 3.40
N GLY A 2 7.72 8.40 3.42
CA GLY A 2 7.93 7.10 4.07
C GLY A 2 6.60 6.35 4.22
N CYS A 3 6.58 5.20 4.89
CA CYS A 3 5.35 4.48 5.21
C CYS A 3 4.60 5.18 6.36
N SER A 4 3.31 5.53 6.19
CA SER A 4 2.53 6.31 7.16
C SER A 4 1.06 5.91 7.20
N ILE A 5 0.43 6.15 8.35
CA ILE A 5 -1.00 5.95 8.59
C ILE A 5 -1.53 7.23 9.22
N GLU A 6 -2.45 7.89 8.51
CA GLU A 6 -3.04 9.16 8.91
C GLU A 6 -4.54 9.00 9.09
N GLU A 7 -5.07 9.54 10.19
CA GLU A 7 -6.49 9.46 10.51
C GLU A 7 -7.16 10.82 10.30
N TYR A 8 -8.18 10.84 9.45
CA TYR A 8 -9.00 12.00 9.13
C TYR A 8 -10.40 11.83 9.73
N GLU A 9 -11.29 12.80 9.50
CA GLU A 9 -12.66 12.78 10.04
C GLU A 9 -13.45 11.54 9.56
N ASP A 10 -13.42 11.25 8.26
CA ASP A 10 -14.24 10.20 7.64
C ASP A 10 -13.46 8.95 7.20
N TYR A 11 -12.14 9.03 7.15
CA TYR A 11 -11.29 7.99 6.61
C TYR A 11 -9.93 7.89 7.31
N ILE A 12 -9.28 6.76 7.08
CA ILE A 12 -7.89 6.49 7.43
C ILE A 12 -7.14 6.34 6.12
N PHE A 13 -6.06 7.08 5.97
CA PHE A 13 -5.18 7.02 4.82
C PHE A 13 -3.90 6.29 5.19
N CYS A 14 -3.70 5.10 4.63
CA CYS A 14 -2.49 4.30 4.79
C CYS A 14 -1.70 4.35 3.50
N TYR A 15 -0.46 4.83 3.51
CA TYR A 15 0.33 4.96 2.27
C TYR A 15 1.82 4.78 2.50
N ILE A 16 2.53 4.51 1.41
CA ILE A 16 3.98 4.59 1.32
C ILE A 16 4.32 5.44 0.09
N GLY A 17 5.19 6.42 0.29
CA GLY A 17 5.67 7.32 -0.75
C GLY A 17 6.85 8.12 -0.21
N GLU A 18 7.98 8.01 -0.90
CA GLU A 18 9.27 8.59 -0.56
C GLU A 18 9.70 9.64 -1.60
N THR A 19 9.45 9.36 -2.87
CA THR A 19 9.85 10.19 -4.01
C THR A 19 8.77 11.24 -4.29
N LEU A 20 9.11 12.52 -4.12
CA LEU A 20 8.16 13.60 -4.32
C LEU A 20 7.66 13.66 -5.78
N GLY A 21 6.34 13.57 -5.96
CA GLY A 21 5.68 13.68 -7.26
C GLY A 21 5.76 12.44 -8.14
N LEU A 22 6.32 11.33 -7.64
CA LEU A 22 6.44 10.07 -8.36
C LEU A 22 6.02 8.90 -7.47
N HIS A 23 5.54 7.83 -8.10
CA HIS A 23 5.17 6.59 -7.41
C HIS A 23 4.16 6.81 -6.28
N GLY A 24 4.18 5.92 -5.30
CA GLY A 24 3.29 5.94 -4.16
C GLY A 24 2.12 4.98 -4.32
N VAL A 25 1.88 4.22 -3.26
CA VAL A 25 0.74 3.32 -3.14
C VAL A 25 0.12 3.48 -1.75
N GLY A 26 -1.19 3.32 -1.66
CA GLY A 26 -1.92 3.48 -0.42
C GLY A 26 -3.41 3.19 -0.55
N PHE A 27 -4.05 3.08 0.60
CA PHE A 27 -5.46 2.77 0.75
C PHE A 27 -6.17 3.91 1.49
N LEU A 28 -7.31 4.33 0.95
CA LEU A 28 -8.24 5.20 1.63
C LEU A 28 -9.37 4.36 2.22
N ILE A 29 -9.40 4.23 3.54
CA ILE A 29 -10.28 3.30 4.25
C ILE A 29 -11.30 4.08 5.04
N LYS A 30 -12.59 3.75 4.90
CA LYS A 30 -13.63 4.39 5.71
C LYS A 30 -13.38 4.15 7.21
N LYS A 31 -13.53 5.20 8.02
CA LYS A 31 -13.17 5.19 9.44
C LYS A 31 -13.92 4.15 10.27
N TYR A 32 -15.14 3.78 9.87
CA TYR A 32 -15.89 2.72 10.55
C TYR A 32 -15.24 1.32 10.41
N PHE A 33 -14.32 1.12 9.45
CA PHE A 33 -13.52 -0.10 9.32
C PHE A 33 -12.21 -0.07 10.14
N LYS A 34 -11.94 0.98 10.92
CA LYS A 34 -10.70 1.12 11.71
C LYS A 34 -10.37 -0.13 12.52
N ASN A 35 -11.36 -0.66 13.23
CA ASN A 35 -11.19 -1.83 14.09
C ASN A 35 -11.02 -3.14 13.32
N ASN A 36 -11.27 -3.12 11.99
CA ASN A 36 -11.03 -4.26 11.13
C ASN A 36 -9.60 -4.25 10.57
N ILE A 37 -8.87 -3.14 10.63
CA ILE A 37 -7.49 -3.08 10.16
C ILE A 37 -6.60 -3.87 11.11
N VAL A 38 -6.01 -4.96 10.62
CA VAL A 38 -5.04 -5.78 11.36
C VAL A 38 -3.64 -5.21 11.20
N ASN A 39 -3.24 -4.92 9.96
CA ASN A 39 -2.00 -4.24 9.65
C ASN A 39 -2.08 -3.55 8.29
N PHE A 40 -1.19 -2.59 8.11
CA PHE A 40 -0.79 -2.05 6.82
C PHE A 40 0.73 -2.22 6.71
N THR A 41 1.21 -2.56 5.52
CA THR A 41 2.64 -2.73 5.25
C THR A 41 2.93 -2.20 3.86
N GLY A 42 3.78 -1.17 3.79
CA GLY A 42 4.43 -0.75 2.55
C GLY A 42 5.72 -1.54 2.37
N ILE A 43 5.85 -2.25 1.25
CA ILE A 43 7.07 -2.96 0.87
C ILE A 43 7.99 -2.00 0.10
N SER A 44 7.40 -1.28 -0.86
CA SER A 44 8.07 -0.22 -1.60
C SER A 44 7.05 0.82 -2.07
N GLU A 45 7.52 1.89 -2.70
CA GLU A 45 6.65 2.92 -3.29
C GLU A 45 5.72 2.38 -4.41
N ARG A 46 5.87 1.11 -4.79
CA ARG A 46 5.07 0.42 -5.81
C ARG A 46 4.26 -0.75 -5.27
N VAL A 47 4.53 -1.23 -4.04
CA VAL A 47 3.86 -2.41 -3.48
C VAL A 47 3.50 -2.16 -2.02
N ALA A 48 2.21 -2.26 -1.70
CA ALA A 48 1.74 -2.21 -0.33
C ALA A 48 0.54 -3.15 -0.15
N PHE A 49 0.35 -3.63 1.07
CA PHE A 49 -0.83 -4.41 1.40
C PHE A 49 -1.45 -3.97 2.72
N ILE A 50 -2.75 -4.24 2.83
CA ILE A 50 -3.52 -4.08 4.05
C ILE A 50 -4.25 -5.38 4.36
N LYS A 51 -4.16 -5.81 5.61
CA LYS A 51 -4.91 -6.94 6.12
C LYS A 51 -6.10 -6.45 6.92
N LEU A 52 -7.29 -6.85 6.50
CA LEU A 52 -8.55 -6.60 7.19
C LEU A 52 -9.07 -7.90 7.79
N LYS A 53 -9.59 -7.83 9.01
CA LYS A 53 -10.27 -8.93 9.68
C LYS A 53 -11.69 -8.54 10.04
N PHE A 54 -12.62 -9.27 9.46
CA PHE A 54 -14.03 -9.32 9.84
C PHE A 54 -14.27 -10.59 10.66
N LYS A 55 -15.44 -10.70 11.30
CA LYS A 55 -15.77 -11.78 12.26
C LYS A 55 -15.17 -13.14 11.88
N ASN A 56 -15.51 -13.65 10.70
CA ASN A 56 -15.10 -14.98 10.24
C ASN A 56 -14.33 -14.93 8.91
N LEU A 57 -13.88 -13.74 8.49
CA LEU A 57 -13.24 -13.53 7.19
C LEU A 57 -12.02 -12.63 7.35
N SER A 58 -10.87 -13.12 6.88
CA SER A 58 -9.67 -12.29 6.71
C SER A 58 -9.51 -11.97 5.23
N ILE A 59 -9.36 -10.69 4.92
CA ILE A 59 -9.10 -10.20 3.56
C ILE A 59 -7.74 -9.52 3.57
N THR A 60 -6.86 -9.90 2.66
CA THR A 60 -5.64 -9.15 2.38
C THR A 60 -5.82 -8.49 1.01
N LEU A 61 -5.72 -7.17 0.97
CA LEU A 61 -5.73 -6.39 -0.25
C LEU A 61 -4.30 -5.99 -0.54
N ILE A 62 -3.80 -6.32 -1.73
CA ILE A 62 -2.47 -5.95 -2.21
C ILE A 62 -2.65 -4.95 -3.33
N GLN A 63 -2.06 -3.78 -3.19
CA GLN A 63 -1.99 -2.78 -4.24
C GLN A 63 -0.59 -2.82 -4.85
N VAL A 64 -0.56 -2.87 -6.18
CA VAL A 64 0.66 -2.98 -6.96
C VAL A 64 0.63 -1.95 -8.08
N TYR A 65 1.69 -1.16 -8.21
CA TYR A 65 1.92 -0.23 -9.31
C TYR A 65 3.10 -0.72 -10.16
N ALA A 66 2.78 -1.49 -11.20
CA ALA A 66 3.79 -2.03 -12.11
C ALA A 66 4.57 -0.92 -12.84
N PRO A 67 5.88 -1.14 -13.09
CA PRO A 67 6.66 -0.30 -13.99
C PRO A 67 6.05 -0.27 -15.41
N THR A 68 6.33 0.80 -16.15
CA THR A 68 5.98 0.86 -17.58
C THR A 68 6.95 0.00 -18.39
N GLU A 69 6.58 -0.32 -19.63
CA GLU A 69 7.46 -1.08 -20.55
C GLU A 69 8.82 -0.41 -20.77
N SER A 70 8.85 0.93 -20.76
CA SER A 70 10.05 1.73 -20.94
C SER A 70 10.89 1.91 -19.66
N ALA A 71 10.53 1.26 -18.55
CA ALA A 71 11.29 1.36 -17.32
C ALA A 71 12.65 0.67 -17.45
N ALA A 72 13.62 1.11 -16.64
CA ALA A 72 14.93 0.47 -16.60
C ALA A 72 14.80 -0.99 -16.13
N GLU A 73 15.65 -1.88 -16.65
CA GLU A 73 15.62 -3.31 -16.30
C GLU A 73 15.82 -3.52 -14.79
N GLU A 74 16.64 -2.69 -14.16
CA GLU A 74 16.87 -2.70 -12.71
C GLU A 74 15.59 -2.36 -11.92
N GLU A 75 14.77 -1.43 -12.40
CA GLU A 75 13.48 -1.10 -11.77
C GLU A 75 12.49 -2.24 -11.91
N ILE A 76 12.46 -2.89 -13.09
CA ILE A 76 11.60 -4.04 -13.35
C ILE A 76 12.02 -5.21 -12.44
N HIS A 77 13.31 -5.51 -12.36
CA HIS A 77 13.82 -6.57 -11.50
C HIS A 77 13.53 -6.30 -10.02
N LYS A 78 13.78 -5.07 -9.54
CA LYS A 78 13.46 -4.66 -8.18
C LYS A 78 11.97 -4.84 -7.87
N PHE A 79 11.10 -4.45 -8.80
CA PHE A 79 9.66 -4.60 -8.64
C PHE A 79 9.23 -6.07 -8.46
N TYR A 80 9.80 -7.00 -9.23
CA TYR A 80 9.49 -8.42 -9.08
C TYR A 80 10.08 -9.02 -7.79
N GLU A 81 11.23 -8.56 -7.33
CA GLU A 81 11.78 -8.96 -6.03
C GLU A 81 10.91 -8.43 -4.87
N ASP A 82 10.36 -7.21 -4.97
CA ASP A 82 9.41 -6.65 -3.99
C ASP A 82 8.08 -7.43 -3.92
N LEU A 83 7.70 -8.15 -4.99
CA LEU A 83 6.48 -8.97 -5.05
C LEU A 83 6.66 -10.41 -4.53
N ARG A 84 7.89 -10.82 -4.26
CA ARG A 84 8.25 -12.21 -3.93
C ARG A 84 7.98 -12.55 -2.47
#